data_AF-Q8AYI8-F1
#
_entry.id   AF-Q8AYI8-F1
#
_cell.length_a   1.000
_cell.length_b   1.000
_cell.length_c   1.000
_cell.angle_alpha   90.00
_cell.angle_beta   90.00
_cell.angle_gamma   90.00
#
_symmetry.space_group_name_H-M   'P 1'
#
loop_
_entity.id
_entity.type
_entity.pdbx_description
1 polymer ?
#
loop_
_entity_poly.entity_id
_entity_poly.type
_entity_poly.pdbx_seq_one_letter_code
_entity_poly.pdbx_strand_id
1 'polypeptide(L)'
;PLDGSSNIDCLASIGTIFAIYRKETDDEPSEKDALRSGRNIVAAGYALYGSATMLVLSTGQGVNCFMLDPAIGEFILVDQDVRIKKKGKIYSLNEGYAAHFYPDVTEYLQKKKFPEDGSSPYGGRYVGSMVA
;
A
#
# COMPACT_ATOMS: atom_id res chain seq x y z
N PRO A 1 -0.03 14.45 3.54
CA PRO A 1 1.14 14.06 2.69
C PRO A 1 1.97 12.90 3.26
N LEU A 2 1.90 12.65 4.57
CA LEU A 2 2.64 11.59 5.25
C LEU A 2 1.65 10.56 5.84
N ASP A 3 1.66 9.35 5.28
CA ASP A 3 0.91 8.17 5.75
C ASP A 3 1.64 7.49 6.91
N GLY A 4 0.86 6.92 7.84
CA GLY A 4 1.41 6.35 9.07
C GLY A 4 1.85 7.40 10.09
N SER A 5 1.26 8.60 10.08
CA SER A 5 1.67 9.69 10.98
C SER A 5 1.61 9.33 12.48
N SER A 6 0.70 8.43 12.88
CA SER A 6 0.61 7.91 14.25
C SER A 6 1.84 7.10 14.68
N ASN A 7 2.67 6.67 13.72
CA ASN A 7 3.84 5.83 13.93
C ASN A 7 5.17 6.61 13.91
N ILE A 8 5.12 7.93 13.70
CA ILE A 8 6.31 8.81 13.65
C ILE A 8 7.08 8.73 14.97
N ASP A 9 6.39 8.88 16.10
CA ASP A 9 7.02 8.94 17.42
C ASP A 9 7.67 7.61 17.85
N CYS A 10 7.22 6.50 17.25
CA CYS A 10 7.77 5.17 17.48
C CYS A 10 8.83 4.75 16.46
N LEU A 11 9.23 5.64 15.55
CA LEU A 11 10.21 5.37 14.48
C LEU A 11 9.83 4.17 13.60
N ALA A 12 8.53 3.88 13.47
CA ALA A 12 8.05 2.85 12.57
C ALA A 12 7.98 3.38 11.12
N SER A 13 7.95 2.46 10.15
CA SER A 13 7.91 2.82 8.73
C SER A 13 6.71 3.70 8.41
N ILE A 14 6.96 4.77 7.65
CA ILE A 14 5.96 5.76 7.19
C ILE A 14 6.14 5.98 5.69
N GLY A 15 5.27 6.77 5.05
CA GLY A 15 5.38 6.96 3.61
C GLY A 15 4.56 8.10 3.04
N THR A 16 4.64 8.30 1.73
CA THR A 16 3.83 9.25 0.97
C THR A 16 3.11 8.50 -0.14
N ILE A 17 1.81 8.70 -0.26
CA ILE A 17 0.98 8.07 -1.29
C ILE A 17 0.55 9.16 -2.28
N PHE A 18 0.58 8.87 -3.56
CA PHE A 18 0.14 9.80 -4.60
C PHE A 18 -0.61 9.10 -5.73
N ALA A 19 -1.50 9.86 -6.35
CA ALA A 19 -2.19 9.50 -7.58
C ALA A 19 -2.25 10.72 -8.48
N ILE A 20 -1.99 10.51 -9.77
CA ILE A 20 -1.94 11.55 -10.79
C ILE A 20 -3.09 11.29 -11.75
N TYR A 21 -3.87 12.34 -11.99
CA TYR A 21 -4.96 12.37 -12.97
C TYR A 21 -4.62 13.38 -14.06
N ARG A 22 -5.11 13.13 -15.27
CA ARG A 22 -5.11 14.11 -16.35
C ARG A 22 -6.40 14.93 -16.25
N LYS A 23 -6.30 16.26 -16.30
CA LYS A 23 -7.47 17.13 -16.44
C LYS A 23 -8.11 16.89 -17.80
N GLU A 24 -9.43 16.77 -17.84
CA GLU A 24 -10.17 16.41 -19.07
C GLU A 24 -10.97 17.56 -19.68
N THR A 25 -11.16 18.65 -18.94
CA THR A 25 -11.90 19.84 -19.39
C THR A 25 -10.93 20.97 -19.70
N ASP A 26 -11.37 21.94 -20.51
CA ASP A 26 -10.62 23.18 -20.78
C ASP A 26 -11.02 24.34 -19.84
N ASP A 27 -12.00 24.12 -18.96
CA ASP A 27 -12.43 25.11 -17.96
C ASP A 27 -11.32 25.45 -16.96
N GLU A 28 -11.48 26.52 -16.18
CA GLU A 28 -10.57 26.82 -15.07
C GLU A 28 -10.49 25.64 -14.08
N PRO A 29 -9.28 25.23 -13.63
CA PRO A 29 -9.11 24.13 -12.68
C PRO A 29 -9.93 24.32 -11.40
N SER A 30 -10.59 23.26 -10.95
CA SER A 30 -11.40 23.28 -9.73
C SER A 30 -11.32 21.95 -8.97
N GLU A 31 -11.81 21.91 -7.73
CA GLU A 31 -11.85 20.68 -6.92
C GLU A 31 -12.58 19.52 -7.61
N LYS A 32 -13.53 19.83 -8.51
CA LYS A 32 -14.26 18.83 -9.29
C LYS A 32 -13.35 17.99 -10.18
N ASP A 33 -12.22 18.54 -10.62
CA ASP A 33 -11.23 17.83 -11.44
C ASP A 33 -10.55 16.69 -10.66
N ALA A 34 -10.55 16.74 -9.32
CA ALA A 34 -10.02 15.68 -8.47
C ALA A 34 -11.06 14.60 -8.13
N LEU A 35 -12.37 14.88 -8.27
CA LEU A 35 -13.47 13.96 -7.95
C LEU A 35 -13.69 12.93 -9.06
N ARG A 36 -12.66 12.13 -9.34
CA ARG A 36 -12.61 11.19 -10.45
C ARG A 36 -12.53 9.76 -9.93
N SER A 37 -13.11 8.83 -10.68
CA SER A 37 -12.91 7.40 -10.41
C SER A 37 -11.42 7.05 -10.46
N GLY A 38 -10.95 6.22 -9.52
CA GLY A 38 -9.56 5.72 -9.53
C GLY A 38 -9.17 4.95 -10.80
N ARG A 39 -10.13 4.53 -11.62
CA ARG A 39 -9.87 3.96 -12.95
C ARG A 39 -9.28 4.97 -13.95
N ASN A 40 -9.39 6.27 -13.66
CA ASN A 40 -8.87 7.36 -14.51
C ASN A 40 -7.46 7.84 -14.09
N ILE A 41 -6.83 7.17 -13.14
CA ILE A 41 -5.45 7.46 -12.73
C ILE A 41 -4.52 7.17 -13.91
N VAL A 42 -3.65 8.12 -14.24
CA VAL A 42 -2.64 7.96 -15.29
C VAL A 42 -1.29 7.49 -14.73
N ALA A 43 -1.01 7.80 -13.47
CA ALA A 43 0.10 7.25 -12.73
C ALA A 43 -0.20 7.28 -11.23
N ALA A 44 0.23 6.27 -10.48
CA ALA A 44 0.12 6.25 -9.03
C ALA A 44 1.30 5.51 -8.43
N GLY A 45 1.52 5.76 -7.15
CA GLY A 45 2.63 5.16 -6.44
C GLY A 45 2.66 5.57 -4.98
N TYR A 46 3.71 5.11 -4.33
CA TYR A 46 4.03 5.51 -2.98
C TYR A 46 5.54 5.52 -2.76
N ALA A 47 5.98 6.41 -1.89
CA ALA A 47 7.31 6.38 -1.29
C ALA A 47 7.21 5.76 0.10
N LEU A 48 7.99 4.73 0.36
CA LEU A 48 8.13 4.08 1.67
C LEU A 48 9.43 4.57 2.31
N TYR A 49 9.33 5.14 3.50
CA TYR A 49 10.46 5.54 4.34
C TYR A 49 10.62 4.49 5.46
N GLY A 50 11.18 3.33 5.08
CA GLY A 50 11.47 2.23 6.00
C GLY A 50 12.97 2.16 6.34
N SER A 51 13.49 0.94 6.49
CA SER A 51 14.93 0.71 6.63
C SER A 51 15.75 1.18 5.42
N ALA A 52 15.12 1.22 4.25
CA ALA A 52 15.58 1.89 3.05
C ALA A 52 14.41 2.70 2.46
N THR A 53 14.73 3.76 1.71
CA THR A 53 13.71 4.54 1.00
C THR A 53 13.43 3.92 -0.36
N MET A 54 12.17 3.56 -0.60
CA MET A 54 11.71 2.96 -1.86
C MET A 54 10.60 3.78 -2.49
N LEU A 55 10.69 4.04 -3.78
CA LEU A 55 9.61 4.58 -4.60
C LEU A 55 9.01 3.46 -5.44
N VAL A 56 7.72 3.19 -5.24
CA VAL A 56 6.97 2.25 -6.08
C VAL A 56 6.07 3.05 -7.01
N LEU A 57 6.16 2.77 -8.31
CA LEU A 57 5.49 3.56 -9.35
C LEU A 57 4.81 2.65 -10.38
N SER A 58 3.59 3.04 -10.77
CA SER A 58 2.90 2.51 -11.93
C SER A 58 2.38 3.63 -12.82
N THR A 59 2.53 3.46 -14.13
CA THR A 59 2.02 4.37 -15.17
C THR A 59 1.02 3.65 -16.11
N GLY A 60 0.44 2.55 -15.65
CA GLY A 60 -0.48 1.71 -16.42
C GLY A 60 0.17 0.55 -17.18
N GLN A 61 1.51 0.48 -17.23
CA GLN A 61 2.27 -0.58 -17.92
C GLN A 61 3.10 -1.43 -16.94
N GLY A 62 2.46 -1.89 -15.87
CA GLY A 62 3.14 -2.65 -14.80
C GLY A 62 3.51 -1.78 -13.60
N VAL A 63 4.27 -2.37 -12.67
CA VAL A 63 4.69 -1.76 -11.41
C VAL A 63 6.20 -1.91 -11.29
N ASN A 64 6.91 -0.85 -10.96
CA ASN A 64 8.36 -0.88 -10.79
C ASN A 64 8.75 -0.28 -9.43
N CYS A 65 9.80 -0.82 -8.83
CA CYS A 65 10.33 -0.36 -7.56
C CYS A 65 11.72 0.25 -7.77
N PHE A 66 11.91 1.44 -7.22
CA PHE A 66 13.17 2.15 -7.24
C PHE A 66 13.63 2.37 -5.81
N MET A 67 14.90 2.10 -5.51
CA MET A 67 15.49 2.34 -4.20
C MET A 67 16.34 3.61 -4.27
N LEU A 68 16.21 4.48 -3.27
CA LEU A 68 17.04 5.67 -3.16
C LEU A 68 18.46 5.29 -2.76
N ASP A 69 19.44 5.69 -3.57
CA ASP A 69 20.84 5.75 -3.14
C ASP A 69 21.10 7.11 -2.48
N PRO A 70 21.29 7.17 -1.15
CA PRO A 70 21.48 8.42 -0.45
C PRO A 70 22.83 9.09 -0.72
N ALA A 71 23.82 8.37 -1.28
CA ALA A 71 25.14 8.93 -1.57
C ALA A 71 25.11 9.85 -2.80
N ILE A 72 24.24 9.56 -3.76
CA ILE A 72 24.11 10.33 -5.01
C ILE A 72 22.74 11.03 -5.15
N GLY A 73 21.75 10.67 -4.34
CA GLY A 73 20.42 11.27 -4.36
C GLY A 73 19.52 10.77 -5.50
N GLU A 74 19.77 9.56 -6.02
CA GLU A 74 19.07 9.00 -7.18
C GLU A 74 18.23 7.77 -6.82
N PHE A 75 17.10 7.62 -7.50
CA PHE A 75 16.25 6.43 -7.39
C PHE A 75 16.65 5.40 -8.44
N ILE A 76 17.28 4.31 -8.00
CA ILE A 76 17.79 3.24 -8.85
C ILE A 76 16.74 2.14 -8.97
N LEU A 77 16.43 1.70 -10.19
CA LEU A 77 15.52 0.58 -10.44
C LEU A 77 16.09 -0.70 -9.81
N VAL A 78 15.35 -1.30 -8.88
CA VAL A 78 15.74 -2.54 -8.18
C VAL A 78 14.84 -3.72 -8.52
N ASP A 79 13.55 -3.48 -8.76
CA ASP A 79 12.60 -4.50 -9.19
C ASP A 79 11.75 -3.99 -10.35
N GLN A 80 11.70 -4.76 -11.44
CA GLN A 80 10.98 -4.43 -12.66
C GLN A 80 9.74 -5.31 -12.85
N ASP A 81 8.64 -4.72 -13.34
CA ASP A 81 7.35 -5.36 -13.58
C ASP A 81 6.87 -6.30 -12.46
N VAL A 82 6.86 -5.77 -11.24
CA VAL A 82 6.52 -6.51 -10.02
C VAL A 82 5.13 -7.11 -10.11
N ARG A 83 5.03 -8.42 -9.84
CA ARG A 83 3.77 -9.17 -9.77
C ARG A 83 3.58 -9.78 -8.39
N ILE A 84 2.40 -9.58 -7.82
CA ILE A 84 2.02 -10.20 -6.56
C ILE A 84 1.80 -11.71 -6.74
N LYS A 85 2.14 -12.51 -5.72
CA LYS A 85 1.85 -13.94 -5.70
C LYS A 85 0.32 -14.17 -5.73
N LYS A 86 -0.13 -15.20 -6.44
CA LYS A 86 -1.57 -15.56 -6.53
C LYS A 86 -2.21 -15.85 -5.17
N LYS A 87 -1.46 -16.41 -4.22
CA LYS A 87 -1.91 -16.70 -2.84
C LYS A 87 -0.76 -16.48 -1.86
N GLY A 88 -1.00 -15.65 -0.84
CA GLY A 88 -0.06 -15.39 0.25
C GLY A 88 -0.26 -16.32 1.45
N LYS A 89 0.51 -16.06 2.52
CA LYS A 89 0.43 -16.78 3.82
C LYS A 89 0.37 -15.82 5.02
N ILE A 90 0.05 -14.56 4.77
CA ILE A 90 -0.01 -13.48 5.77
C ILE A 90 -1.36 -12.79 5.65
N TYR A 91 -1.93 -12.38 6.78
CA TYR A 91 -3.04 -11.43 6.84
C TYR A 91 -2.59 -10.19 7.64
N SER A 92 -3.13 -9.03 7.28
CA SER A 92 -2.83 -7.74 7.94
C SER A 92 -4.12 -6.99 8.24
N LEU A 93 -4.44 -6.86 9.52
CA LEU A 93 -5.64 -6.20 10.03
C LEU A 93 -5.49 -5.94 11.54
N ASN A 94 -6.03 -4.82 12.02
CA ASN A 94 -6.03 -4.49 13.45
C ASN A 94 -7.11 -5.25 14.20
N GLU A 95 -6.73 -6.37 14.82
CA GLU A 95 -7.67 -7.19 15.59
C GLU A 95 -8.20 -6.53 16.87
N GLY A 96 -7.67 -5.36 17.27
CA GLY A 96 -8.26 -4.56 18.35
C GLY A 96 -9.70 -4.12 18.08
N TYR A 97 -10.14 -4.13 16.82
CA TYR A 97 -11.51 -3.84 16.42
C TYR A 97 -12.42 -5.08 16.32
N ALA A 98 -11.99 -6.24 16.85
CA ALA A 98 -12.72 -7.50 16.71
C ALA A 98 -14.21 -7.42 17.10
N ALA A 99 -14.55 -6.64 18.12
CA ALA A 99 -15.93 -6.45 18.57
C ALA A 99 -16.84 -5.76 17.52
N HIS A 100 -16.25 -5.09 16.52
CA HIS A 100 -16.95 -4.30 15.51
C HIS A 100 -16.86 -4.92 14.12
N PHE A 101 -16.22 -6.08 13.97
CA PHE A 101 -16.11 -6.73 12.67
C PHE A 101 -17.45 -7.25 12.19
N TYR A 102 -17.68 -7.10 10.89
CA TYR A 102 -18.73 -7.83 10.21
C TYR A 102 -18.50 -9.35 10.34
N PRO A 103 -19.56 -10.17 10.39
CA PRO A 103 -19.45 -11.62 10.54
C PRO A 103 -18.46 -12.27 9.56
N ASP A 104 -18.47 -11.83 8.30
CA ASP A 104 -17.61 -12.37 7.24
C ASP A 104 -16.11 -12.17 7.52
N VAL A 105 -15.74 -11.03 8.14
CA VAL A 105 -14.35 -10.74 8.52
C VAL A 105 -13.93 -11.64 9.68
N THR A 106 -14.81 -11.82 10.66
CA THR A 106 -14.57 -12.73 11.79
C THR A 106 -14.40 -14.17 11.30
N GLU A 107 -15.28 -14.65 10.42
CA GLU A 107 -15.19 -15.98 9.82
C GLU A 107 -13.89 -16.15 9.02
N TYR A 108 -13.53 -15.15 8.21
CA TYR A 108 -12.29 -15.17 7.46
C TYR A 108 -11.07 -15.30 8.38
N LEU A 109 -10.99 -14.50 9.45
CA LEU A 109 -9.89 -14.54 10.41
C LEU A 109 -9.82 -15.90 11.13
N GLN A 110 -10.96 -16.48 11.51
CA GLN A 110 -11.02 -17.81 12.10
C GLN A 110 -10.40 -18.85 11.15
N LYS A 111 -10.79 -18.85 9.87
CA LYS A 111 -10.23 -19.77 8.86
C LYS A 111 -8.73 -19.54 8.62
N LYS A 112 -8.22 -18.32 8.80
CA LYS A 112 -6.78 -18.04 8.66
C LYS A 112 -5.97 -18.50 9.86
N LYS A 113 -6.53 -18.47 11.07
CA LYS A 113 -5.89 -18.92 12.31
C LYS A 113 -6.02 -20.43 12.54
N PHE A 114 -7.16 -20.99 12.15
CA PHE A 114 -7.53 -22.40 12.35
C PHE A 114 -7.96 -23.01 11.02
N PRO A 115 -7.03 -23.20 10.07
CA PRO A 115 -7.34 -23.86 8.80
C PRO A 115 -7.77 -25.31 9.02
N GLU A 116 -8.91 -25.69 8.42
CA GLU A 116 -9.49 -27.03 8.51
C GLU A 116 -8.94 -27.99 7.44
N ASP A 117 -8.26 -27.46 6.42
CA ASP A 117 -7.69 -28.23 5.29
C ASP A 117 -6.31 -28.84 5.59
N GLY A 118 -5.86 -28.77 6.86
CA GLY A 118 -4.54 -29.24 7.29
C GLY A 118 -3.37 -28.34 6.88
N SER A 119 -3.64 -27.19 6.24
CA SER A 119 -2.60 -26.21 5.94
C SER A 119 -2.10 -25.50 7.21
N SER A 120 -0.93 -24.86 7.13
CA SER A 120 -0.45 -24.06 8.26
C SER A 120 -1.25 -22.76 8.40
N PRO A 121 -1.52 -22.29 9.64
CA PRO A 121 -2.12 -20.98 9.88
C PRO A 121 -1.34 -19.85 9.20
N TYR A 122 -2.04 -18.78 8.84
CA TYR A 122 -1.42 -17.60 8.27
C TYR A 122 -0.75 -16.78 9.38
N GLY A 123 0.37 -16.14 9.07
CA GLY A 123 1.00 -15.19 9.99
C GLY A 123 0.21 -13.88 10.06
N GLY A 124 -0.07 -13.39 11.27
CA GLY A 124 -0.55 -12.02 11.46
C GLY A 124 0.61 -11.02 11.38
N ARG A 125 0.44 -9.97 10.57
CA ARG A 125 1.38 -8.83 10.51
C ARG A 125 0.57 -7.55 10.41
N TYR A 126 0.77 -6.60 11.31
CA TYR A 126 0.09 -5.33 11.25
C TYR A 126 1.05 -4.23 11.73
N VAL A 127 1.61 -3.47 10.79
CA VAL A 127 2.57 -2.38 11.08
C VAL A 127 1.84 -1.12 11.56
N GLY A 128 0.59 -0.92 11.12
CA GLY A 128 -0.21 0.25 11.47
C GLY A 128 -0.01 1.47 10.56
N SER A 129 0.95 1.41 9.63
CA SER A 129 1.09 2.36 8.51
C SER A 129 0.62 1.66 7.23
N MET A 130 -0.25 2.28 6.42
CA MET A 130 -0.82 1.62 5.24
C MET A 130 0.23 1.35 4.16
N VAL A 131 1.25 2.19 4.08
CA VAL A 131 2.36 2.03 3.12
C VAL A 131 3.32 0.87 3.45
N ALA A 132 3.24 0.28 4.64
CA ALA A 132 4.25 -0.65 5.20
C ALA A 132 3.75 -2.08 5.44
#